data_AF-M1BQ26-F1
#
_entry.id   AF-M1BQ26-F1
#
_cell.length_a   1.000
_cell.length_b   1.000
_cell.length_c   1.000
_cell.angle_alpha   90.00
_cell.angle_beta   90.00
_cell.angle_gamma   90.00
#
_symmetry.space_group_name_H-M   'P 1'
#
loop_
_entity.id
_entity.type
_entity.pdbx_description
1 polymer ?
#
loop_
_entity_poly.entity_id
_entity_poly.type
_entity_poly.pdbx_seq_one_letter_code
_entity_poly.pdbx_strand_id
1 'polypeptide(L)' 'MAKVVSFFLLALIAISMVATTALAADAQYHLDRKCCKTCLCVPPGFYGNKGVCPCYNNWKTKEGGPKCP' A
#
# COMPACT_ATOMS: atom_id res chain seq x y z
N MET A 1 1.42 8.28 -42.95
CA MET A 1 0.62 7.41 -42.07
C MET A 1 1.44 6.78 -40.95
N ALA A 2 2.61 6.19 -41.22
CA ALA A 2 3.48 5.60 -40.17
C ALA A 2 3.91 6.56 -39.04
N LYS A 3 4.13 7.85 -39.35
CA LYS A 3 4.50 8.88 -38.35
C LYS A 3 3.37 9.19 -37.36
N VAL A 4 2.12 9.17 -37.82
CA VAL A 4 0.94 9.43 -36.98
C VAL A 4 0.71 8.24 -36.05
N VAL A 5 0.81 7.02 -36.56
CA VAL A 5 0.71 5.79 -35.76
C VAL A 5 1.77 5.76 -34.66
N SER A 6 3.01 6.16 -34.97
CA SER A 6 4.10 6.22 -33.97
C SER A 6 3.84 7.22 -32.85
N PHE A 7 3.30 8.41 -33.17
CA PHE A 7 2.94 9.39 -32.15
C PHE A 7 1.81 8.89 -31.23
N PHE A 8 0.78 8.27 -31.80
CA PHE A 8 -0.31 7.67 -31.00
C PHE A 8 0.20 6.51 -30.13
N LEU A 9 1.11 5.68 -30.65
CA LEU A 9 1.70 4.58 -29.88
C LEU A 9 2.53 5.08 -28.68
N LEU A 10 3.36 6.11 -28.89
CA LEU A 10 4.16 6.72 -27.83
C LEU A 10 3.28 7.38 -26.76
N ALA A 11 2.19 8.03 -27.18
CA ALA A 11 1.21 8.61 -26.26
C ALA A 11 0.52 7.54 -25.39
N LEU A 12 0.10 6.41 -25.97
CA LEU A 12 -0.52 5.30 -25.23
C LEU A 12 0.43 4.66 -24.20
N ILE A 13 1.71 4.51 -24.56
CA ILE A 13 2.74 3.99 -23.65
C ILE A 13 2.95 4.95 -22.47
N ALA A 14 3.02 6.26 -22.73
CA ALA A 14 3.15 7.27 -21.68
C ALA A 14 1.94 7.29 -20.72
N ILE A 15 0.72 7.17 -21.25
CA ILE A 15 -0.52 7.14 -20.44
C ILE A 15 -0.54 5.92 -19.51
N SER A 16 -0.03 4.77 -19.97
CA SER A 16 0.01 3.54 -19.17
C SER A 16 0.96 3.64 -17.96
N MET A 17 2.09 4.35 -18.10
CA MET A 17 3.03 4.60 -17.00
C MET A 17 2.46 5.60 -15.98
N VAL A 18 1.70 6.60 -16.42
CA VAL A 18 1.08 7.57 -15.50
C VAL A 18 0.03 6.88 -14.61
N ALA A 19 -0.79 5.99 -15.16
CA ALA A 19 -1.79 5.25 -14.37
C ALA A 19 -1.15 4.38 -13.27
N THR A 20 -0.01 3.73 -13.54
CA THR A 20 0.67 2.90 -12.53
C THR A 20 1.28 3.73 -11.39
N THR A 21 1.73 4.96 -11.67
CA THR A 21 2.21 5.87 -10.61
C THR A 21 1.10 6.46 -9.75
N ALA A 22 -0.12 6.61 -10.30
CA ALA A 22 -1.25 7.17 -9.56
C ALA A 22 -1.77 6.20 -8.48
N LEU A 23 -1.85 4.89 -8.78
CA LEU A 23 -2.30 3.87 -7.81
C LEU A 23 -1.23 3.54 -6.75
N ALA A 24 0.05 3.85 -7.01
CA ALA A 24 1.13 3.59 -6.06
C ALA A 24 1.13 4.58 -4.87
N ALA A 25 0.48 5.74 -5.02
CA ALA A 25 0.40 6.72 -3.93
C ALA A 25 -0.55 6.27 -2.80
N ASP A 26 -1.53 5.42 -3.11
CA ASP A 26 -2.53 4.87 -2.19
C ASP A 26 -2.31 3.37 -1.86
N ALA A 27 -1.52 2.64 -2.66
CA ALA A 27 -1.30 1.20 -2.46
C ALA A 27 -0.29 0.82 -1.34
N GLN A 28 0.36 1.77 -0.67
CA GLN A 28 1.45 1.47 0.27
C GLN A 28 1.24 1.87 1.71
N TYR A 29 0.01 1.83 2.21
CA TYR A 29 -0.21 1.53 3.62
C TYR A 29 -1.69 1.29 3.89
N HIS A 30 -2.04 0.06 4.23
CA HIS A 30 -3.19 -0.13 5.11
C HIS A 30 -2.77 0.27 6.54
N LEU A 31 -2.36 1.54 6.72
CA LEU A 31 -2.15 2.14 8.04
C LEU A 31 -3.54 2.25 8.65
N ASP A 32 -3.97 1.21 9.35
CA ASP A 32 -5.11 1.35 10.24
C ASP A 32 -4.77 2.47 11.24
N ARG A 33 -5.50 3.59 11.13
CA ARG A 33 -5.23 4.79 11.91
C ARG A 33 -5.38 4.52 13.41
N LYS A 34 -6.21 3.54 13.82
CA LYS A 34 -6.33 3.15 15.23
C LYS A 34 -5.07 2.47 15.73
N CYS A 35 -4.59 1.45 15.02
CA CYS A 35 -3.33 0.79 15.36
C CYS A 35 -2.12 1.72 15.34
N CYS A 36 -2.01 2.59 14.34
CA CYS A 36 -0.93 3.58 14.28
C CYS A 36 -0.99 4.58 15.45
N LYS A 37 -2.17 5.13 15.77
CA LYS A 37 -2.29 6.08 16.90
C LYS A 37 -2.08 5.43 18.26
N THR A 38 -2.45 4.17 18.42
CA THR A 38 -2.37 3.46 19.70
C THR A 38 -0.97 2.93 19.95
N CYS A 39 -0.35 2.33 18.93
CA CYS A 39 0.95 1.67 19.05
C CYS A 39 2.13 2.53 18.58
N LEU A 40 1.86 3.65 17.90
CA LEU A 40 2.85 4.59 17.35
C LEU A 40 3.91 3.93 16.44
N CYS A 41 3.60 2.75 15.90
CA CYS A 41 4.50 1.89 15.15
C CYS A 41 3.70 1.07 14.13
N VAL A 42 4.20 0.94 12.90
CA VAL A 42 3.64 0.06 11.86
C VAL A 42 4.75 -0.84 11.29
N PRO A 43 4.52 -2.15 11.17
CA PRO A 43 5.49 -3.07 10.60
C PRO A 43 5.84 -2.73 9.14
N PRO A 44 7.10 -2.91 8.72
CA PRO A 44 7.48 -2.73 7.32
C PRO A 44 6.97 -3.89 6.45
N GLY A 45 6.48 -3.54 5.26
CA GLY A 45 5.98 -4.50 4.26
C GLY A 45 4.46 -4.71 4.33
N PHE A 46 3.94 -5.51 3.40
CA PHE A 46 2.49 -5.78 3.29
C PHE A 46 2.05 -7.02 4.09
N TYR A 47 2.98 -7.97 4.31
CA TYR A 47 2.75 -9.19 5.09
C TYR A 47 3.95 -9.50 6.00
N GLY A 48 3.67 -10.10 7.16
CA GLY A 48 4.72 -10.50 8.11
C GLY A 48 5.27 -9.33 8.95
N ASN A 49 6.45 -9.52 9.53
CA ASN A 49 7.19 -8.52 10.34
C ASN A 49 6.43 -7.88 11.51
N LYS A 50 5.27 -8.43 11.91
CA LYS A 50 4.46 -7.88 13.00
C LYS A 50 5.24 -7.81 14.32
N GLY A 51 6.19 -8.72 14.53
CA GLY A 51 7.10 -8.73 15.68
C GLY A 51 7.99 -7.49 15.81
N VAL A 52 8.19 -6.71 14.73
CA VAL A 52 8.92 -5.43 14.75
C VAL A 52 8.18 -4.39 15.59
N CYS A 53 6.85 -4.44 15.62
CA CYS A 53 6.01 -3.59 16.45
C CYS A 53 5.20 -4.47 17.44
N PRO A 54 5.73 -4.76 18.64
CA PRO A 54 5.11 -5.69 19.58
C PRO A 54 3.66 -5.34 19.94
N CYS A 55 3.35 -4.05 20.13
CA CYS A 55 1.98 -3.59 20.38
C CYS A 55 1.04 -3.96 19.22
N TYR A 56 1.45 -3.73 17.97
CA TYR A 56 0.66 -4.05 16.78
C TYR A 56 0.36 -5.56 16.69
N ASN A 57 1.35 -6.40 17.00
CA ASN A 57 1.21 -7.86 16.97
C ASN A 57 0.32 -8.41 18.12
N ASN A 58 0.49 -7.85 19.31
CA ASN A 58 -0.11 -8.36 20.54
C ASN A 58 -1.48 -7.73 20.84
N TRP A 59 -1.88 -6.69 20.12
CA TRP A 59 -3.18 -6.09 20.34
C TRP A 59 -4.30 -6.99 19.78
N LYS A 60 -5.05 -7.61 20.69
CA LYS A 60 -6.13 -8.57 20.36
C LYS A 60 -7.53 -8.02 20.65
N THR A 61 -8.53 -8.57 19.96
CA THR A 61 -9.95 -8.39 20.26
C THR A 61 -10.32 -9.17 21.52
N LYS A 62 -11.54 -8.98 22.05
CA LYS A 62 -12.03 -9.77 23.20
C LYS A 62 -12.12 -11.27 22.90
N GLU A 63 -12.24 -11.63 21.63
CA GLU A 63 -12.30 -13.01 21.12
C GLU A 63 -10.89 -13.60 20.88
N GLY A 64 -9.81 -12.82 21.13
CA GLY A 64 -8.43 -13.26 20.97
C GLY A 64 -7.85 -13.08 19.56
N GLY A 65 -8.66 -12.65 18.59
CA GLY A 65 -8.21 -12.34 17.22
C GLY A 65 -7.35 -11.07 17.15
N PRO A 66 -6.52 -10.88 16.11
CA PRO A 66 -5.73 -9.66 15.95
C PRO A 66 -6.65 -8.44 15.74
N LYS A 67 -6.39 -7.34 16.45
CA LYS A 67 -7.07 -6.05 16.22
C LYS A 67 -6.51 -5.29 15.02
N CYS A 68 -5.22 -5.48 14.76
CA CYS A 68 -4.50 -4.83 13.68
C CYS A 68 -4.33 -5.79 12.50
N PRO A 69 -4.47 -5.31 11.25
CA PRO A 69 -4.42 -6.14 10.05
C PRO A 69 -3.07 -6.85 9.87
#